data_AF-X0YMH2-F1
#
_entry.id   AF-X0YMH2-F1
#
_cell.length_a   1.000
_cell.length_b   1.000
_cell.length_c   1.000
_cell.angle_alpha   90.00
_cell.angle_beta   90.00
_cell.angle_gamma   90.00
#
_symmetry.space_group_name_H-M   'P 1'
#
loop_
_entity.id
_entity.type
_entity.pdbx_description
1 polymer ?
#
loop_
_entity_poly.entity_id
_entity_poly.type
_entity_poly.pdbx_seq_one_letter_code
_entity_poly.pdbx_strand_id
1 'polypeptide(L)'
;EPYSARRSRHDFTQAQLFSILVLRQSLKTDYRGIVELLADWPKLQKALKLTKIPHFTTLQKAQQRLVKKGLLSIYCKPFSTEPN
;
A
#
# COMPACT_ATOMS: atom_id res chain seq x y z
N GLU A 1 -11.32 -4.37 -14.94
CA GLU A 1 -12.26 -4.61 -13.84
C GLU A 1 -11.73 -4.03 -12.53
N PRO A 2 -12.48 -3.16 -11.83
CA PRO A 2 -11.94 -2.36 -10.72
C PRO A 2 -11.77 -3.11 -9.38
N TYR A 3 -12.24 -4.37 -9.28
CA TYR A 3 -12.24 -5.12 -8.01
C TYR A 3 -11.94 -6.61 -8.23
N SER A 4 -11.10 -7.20 -7.38
CA SER A 4 -10.66 -8.60 -7.52
C SER A 4 -11.27 -9.56 -6.49
N ALA A 5 -12.23 -9.14 -5.65
CA ALA A 5 -12.95 -10.04 -4.74
C ALA A 5 -14.29 -9.49 -4.27
N ARG A 6 -15.33 -10.34 -4.31
CA ARG A 6 -16.73 -10.08 -3.89
C ARG A 6 -16.90 -9.69 -2.40
N ARG A 7 -15.89 -9.96 -1.56
CA ARG A 7 -15.88 -9.67 -0.11
C ARG A 7 -14.86 -8.60 0.31
N SER A 8 -14.20 -7.92 -0.64
CA SER A 8 -13.31 -6.83 -0.28
C SER A 8 -14.17 -5.64 0.15
N ARG A 9 -14.01 -5.17 1.40
CA ARG A 9 -14.65 -3.91 1.81
C ARG A 9 -14.20 -2.85 0.79
N HIS A 10 -15.17 -2.24 0.10
CA HIS A 10 -14.97 -1.28 -0.98
C HIS A 10 -14.34 0.05 -0.53
N ASP A 11 -13.69 0.07 0.64
CA ASP A 11 -13.06 1.26 1.21
C ASP A 11 -11.88 1.76 0.36
N PHE A 12 -11.22 0.88 -0.40
CA PHE A 12 -10.00 1.19 -1.15
C PHE A 12 -9.99 0.54 -2.54
N THR A 13 -9.70 1.34 -3.56
CA THR A 13 -9.49 0.83 -4.93
C THR A 13 -8.10 0.22 -5.08
N GLN A 14 -7.95 -0.72 -6.04
CA GLN A 14 -6.64 -1.34 -6.29
C GLN A 14 -5.60 -0.32 -6.77
N ALA A 15 -6.01 0.68 -7.54
CA ALA A 15 -5.14 1.78 -7.97
C ALA A 15 -4.64 2.61 -6.78
N GLN A 16 -5.50 2.94 -5.82
CA GLN A 16 -5.09 3.66 -4.61
C GLN A 16 -4.04 2.90 -3.80
N LEU A 17 -4.29 1.60 -3.57
CA LEU A 17 -3.35 0.75 -2.84
C LEU A 17 -2.04 0.60 -3.59
N PHE A 18 -2.08 0.49 -4.93
CA PHE A 18 -0.89 0.46 -5.76
C PHE A 18 -0.08 1.75 -5.65
N SER A 19 -0.71 2.92 -5.77
CA SER A 19 -0.04 4.21 -5.62
C SER A 19 0.64 4.35 -4.25
N ILE A 20 0.01 3.90 -3.16
CA ILE A 20 0.63 3.91 -1.83
C ILE A 20 1.86 3.00 -1.77
N LEU A 21 1.80 1.82 -2.39
CA LEU A 21 2.95 0.91 -2.45
C LEU A 21 4.10 1.49 -3.28
N VAL A 22 3.80 2.18 -4.38
CA VAL A 22 4.80 2.91 -5.17
C VAL A 22 5.43 4.02 -4.34
N LEU A 23 4.61 4.82 -3.63
CA LEU A 23 5.11 5.88 -2.74
C LEU A 23 6.01 5.32 -1.64
N ARG A 24 5.60 4.20 -1.02
CA ARG A 24 6.43 3.48 -0.04
C ARG A 24 7.79 3.12 -0.61
N GLN A 25 7.83 2.62 -1.86
CA GLN A 25 9.06 2.25 -2.54
C GLN A 25 9.93 3.46 -2.90
N SER A 26 9.33 4.54 -3.40
CA SER A 26 10.04 5.78 -3.72
C SER A 26 10.65 6.44 -2.49
N LEU A 27 9.98 6.31 -1.35
CA LEU A 27 10.41 6.85 -0.06
C LEU A 27 11.25 5.88 0.78
N LYS A 28 11.44 4.63 0.30
CA LYS A 28 12.15 3.54 1.00
C LYS A 28 11.72 3.37 2.47
N THR A 29 10.41 3.46 2.73
CA THR A 29 9.88 3.40 4.11
C THR A 29 9.14 2.09 4.40
N ASP A 30 8.91 1.81 5.67
CA ASP A 30 8.12 0.68 6.14
C ASP A 30 6.62 0.91 5.98
N TYR A 31 5.84 -0.17 6.13
CA TYR A 31 4.38 -0.06 6.09
C TYR A 31 3.81 0.79 7.22
N ARG A 32 4.52 0.91 8.35
CA ARG A 32 4.14 1.83 9.44
C ARG A 32 4.50 3.27 9.08
N GLY A 33 5.74 3.48 8.62
CA GLY A 33 6.22 4.81 8.20
C GLY A 33 5.38 5.43 7.09
N ILE A 34 4.93 4.67 6.09
CA ILE A 34 4.05 5.20 5.05
C ILE A 34 2.66 5.58 5.59
N VAL A 35 2.15 4.87 6.60
CA VAL A 35 0.86 5.17 7.24
C VAL A 35 0.97 6.44 8.07
N GLU A 36 2.06 6.61 8.81
CA GLU A 36 2.36 7.82 9.56
C GLU A 36 2.57 9.03 8.64
N LEU A 37 3.31 8.86 7.53
CA LEU A 37 3.49 9.91 6.54
C LEU A 37 2.18 10.30 5.86
N LEU A 38 1.33 9.31 5.57
CA LEU A 38 -0.02 9.58 5.07
C LEU A 38 -0.82 10.39 6.10
N ALA A 39 -0.71 10.07 7.39
CA ALA A 39 -1.39 10.80 8.46
C ALA A 39 -0.88 12.24 8.58
N ASP A 40 0.43 12.45 8.49
CA ASP A 40 1.08 13.78 8.53
C ASP A 40 0.72 14.63 7.31
N TRP A 41 0.53 14.00 6.14
CA TRP A 41 0.30 14.70 4.86
C TRP A 41 -1.13 14.53 4.32
N PRO A 42 -2.12 15.29 4.82
CA PRO A 42 -3.50 15.22 4.32
C PRO A 42 -3.63 15.65 2.85
N LYS A 43 -2.69 16.48 2.34
CA LYS A 43 -2.63 16.82 0.91
C LYS A 43 -2.36 15.58 0.03
N LEU A 44 -1.49 14.69 0.48
CA LEU A 44 -1.17 13.44 -0.23
C LEU A 44 -2.38 12.49 -0.23
N GLN A 45 -3.08 12.39 0.90
CA GLN A 45 -4.34 11.63 0.99
C GLN A 45 -5.40 12.16 0.00
N LYS A 46 -5.53 13.49 -0.08
CA LYS A 46 -6.48 14.15 -1.00
C LYS A 46 -6.09 13.93 -2.46
N ALA A 47 -4.81 13.98 -2.80
CA ALA A 47 -4.30 13.66 -4.13
C ALA A 47 -4.60 12.20 -4.54
N LEU A 48 -4.49 11.27 -3.59
CA LEU A 48 -4.84 9.86 -3.77
C LEU A 48 -6.35 9.57 -3.66
N LYS A 49 -7.16 10.59 -3.35
CA LYS A 49 -8.60 10.49 -3.07
C LYS A 49 -8.93 9.42 -2.02
N LEU A 50 -8.08 9.29 -1.01
CA LEU A 50 -8.28 8.35 0.09
C LEU A 50 -9.34 8.88 1.04
N THR A 51 -10.39 8.10 1.25
CA THR A 51 -11.45 8.43 2.23
C THR A 51 -11.03 8.14 3.67
N LYS A 52 -10.11 7.17 3.85
CA LYS A 52 -9.58 6.75 5.15
C LYS A 52 -8.11 6.39 5.01
N ILE A 53 -7.37 6.40 6.11
CA ILE A 53 -5.99 5.90 6.14
C ILE A 53 -6.05 4.36 6.19
N PRO A 54 -5.47 3.64 5.22
CA PRO A 54 -5.44 2.18 5.25
C PRO A 54 -4.50 1.68 6.34
N HIS A 55 -4.89 0.62 7.04
CA HIS A 55 -3.98 -0.08 7.95
C HIS A 55 -2.83 -0.76 7.17
N PHE A 56 -1.69 -0.92 7.84
CA PHE A 56 -0.51 -1.60 7.30
C PHE A 56 -0.82 -3.01 6.76
N THR A 57 -1.73 -3.75 7.40
CA THR A 57 -2.15 -5.09 6.93
C THR A 57 -2.94 -5.05 5.63
N THR A 58 -3.67 -3.95 5.36
CA THR A 58 -4.35 -3.73 4.08
C THR A 58 -3.34 -3.55 2.96
N LEU A 59 -2.29 -2.76 3.20
CA LEU A 59 -1.18 -2.56 2.25
C LEU A 59 -0.43 -3.86 1.98
N GLN A 60 -0.12 -4.63 3.03
CA GLN A 60 0.53 -5.94 2.91
C GLN A 60 -0.30 -6.91 2.05
N LYS A 61 -1.60 -7.03 2.32
CA LYS A 61 -2.51 -7.87 1.53
C LYS A 61 -2.64 -7.38 0.09
N ALA A 62 -2.63 -6.06 -0.13
CA ALA A 62 -2.65 -5.48 -1.47
C ALA A 62 -1.37 -5.82 -2.24
N GLN A 63 -0.21 -5.70 -1.61
CA GLN A 63 1.08 -6.08 -2.19
C GLN A 63 1.08 -7.55 -2.58
N GLN A 64 0.68 -8.45 -1.68
CA GLN A 64 0.60 -9.89 -1.97
C GLN A 64 -0.29 -10.19 -3.19
N ARG A 65 -1.42 -9.49 -3.32
CA ARG A 65 -2.30 -9.62 -4.50
C ARG A 65 -1.65 -9.13 -5.79
N LEU A 66 -0.89 -8.04 -5.73
CA LEU A 66 -0.20 -7.47 -6.90
C LEU A 66 1.02 -8.31 -7.33
N VAL A 67 1.76 -8.84 -6.37
CA VAL A 67 2.85 -9.82 -6.60
C VAL A 67 2.28 -11.08 -7.24
N LYS A 68 1.15 -11.61 -6.73
CA LYS A 68 0.47 -12.76 -7.34
C LYS A 68 0.01 -12.49 -8.78
N LYS A 69 -0.28 -11.23 -9.13
CA LYS A 69 -0.62 -10.80 -10.50
C LYS A 69 0.60 -10.57 -11.41
N GLY A 70 1.83 -10.72 -10.89
CA GLY A 70 3.07 -10.47 -11.64
C GLY A 70 3.38 -8.98 -11.88
N LEU A 71 2.57 -8.07 -11.34
CA LEU A 71 2.69 -6.62 -11.59
C LEU A 71 3.81 -5.97 -10.77
N LEU A 72 4.31 -6.64 -9.74
CA LEU A 72 5.45 -6.24 -8.92
C LEU A 72 6.47 -7.38 -8.93
N SER A 73 7.05 -7.65 -10.11
CA SER A 73 8.08 -8.69 -10.31
C SER A 73 9.46 -8.28 -9.81
N ILE A 74 9.63 -7.07 -9.28
CA ILE A 74 10.94 -6.46 -9.04
C ILE A 74 11.06 -6.11 -7.54
N TYR A 75 11.85 -6.92 -6.83
CA TYR A 75 12.36 -6.77 -5.46
C TYR A 75 11.36 -6.83 -4.28
N CYS A 76 11.18 -8.04 -3.76
CA CYS A 76 11.06 -8.23 -2.31
C CYS A 76 12.33 -8.95 -1.83
N LYS A 77 13.42 -8.21 -1.59
CA LYS A 77 14.10 -8.49 -0.33
C LYS A 77 13.13 -7.94 0.72
N PRO A 78 12.55 -8.76 1.62
CA PRO A 78 11.91 -8.19 2.78
C PRO A 78 12.95 -7.23 3.38
N PHE A 79 12.52 -6.02 3.73
CA PHE A 79 13.33 -5.17 4.59
C PHE A 79 13.54 -6.00 5.84
N SER A 80 14.72 -6.63 5.94
CA SER A 80 15.11 -7.43 7.08
C SER A 80 15.04 -6.49 8.26
N THR A 81 14.02 -6.64 9.09
CA THR A 81 14.16 -6.30 10.50
C THR A 81 15.31 -7.14 11.00
N GLU A 82 16.51 -6.56 11.02
CA GLU A 82 17.64 -7.13 11.75
C GLU A 82 17.20 -7.25 13.22
N PRO A 83 17.18 -8.46 13.79
CA PRO A 83 16.95 -8.61 15.21
C PRO A 83 18.18 -8.05 15.94
N ASN A 84 17.96 -7.06 16.80
CA ASN A 84 18.93 -6.70 17.84
C ASN A 84 18.91 -7.76 18.95
#